data_AF-A0A933N1B0-F1
#
_entry.id   AF-A0A933N1B0-F1
#
_cell.length_a   1.000
_cell.length_b   1.000
_cell.length_c   1.000
_cell.angle_alpha   90.00
_cell.angle_beta   90.00
_cell.angle_gamma   90.00
#
_symmetry.space_group_name_H-M   'P 1'
#
loop_
_entity.id
_entity.type
_entity.pdbx_description
1 polymer ?
#
loop_
_entity_poly.entity_id
_entity_poly.type
_entity_poly.pdbx_seq_one_letter_code
_entity_poly.pdbx_strand_id
1 'polypeptide(L)'
;MPDSTWIHSGAAEAPKKLDLAFAWIKEHRETVIGSLAVFCGAIIFSLWFLLHYSDLREAAWKNLFIAQQTGYMGNFSEAAKQLDAIGANYSNTSAYGFAMLTKGDFLFRQNKFREAAGEYAAAAKKGAKNLRPFAVYNLGKAREAASDLAGAQAQYKDFLAAYPDHFMAPEAHSALARAYELARNPAEAKTTYEKIVLLYPETSWAAGAKAKLTPEVKK
;
A
#
# COMPACT_ATOMS: atom_id res chain seq x y z
N MET A 1 35.03 90.41 -5.21
CA MET A 1 34.17 89.78 -4.20
C MET A 1 33.37 88.67 -4.87
N PRO A 2 33.07 87.59 -4.11
CA PRO A 2 32.87 86.22 -4.58
C PRO A 2 31.38 85.96 -4.92
N ASP A 3 30.99 84.86 -5.57
CA ASP A 3 30.58 83.66 -4.83
C ASP A 3 30.54 82.38 -5.68
N SER A 4 31.13 81.36 -5.05
CA SER A 4 30.93 79.93 -5.17
C SER A 4 29.68 79.46 -5.93
N THR A 5 29.86 78.53 -6.87
CA THR A 5 28.82 77.52 -7.13
C THR A 5 29.42 76.19 -7.63
N TRP A 6 29.41 75.24 -6.69
CA TRP A 6 29.14 73.80 -6.84
C TRP A 6 30.19 72.91 -7.52
N ILE A 7 30.95 72.25 -6.63
CA ILE A 7 31.54 70.93 -6.84
C ILE A 7 30.44 69.98 -7.36
N HIS A 8 30.48 69.60 -8.63
CA HIS A 8 29.77 68.41 -9.09
C HIS A 8 30.47 67.17 -8.52
N SER A 9 30.15 66.83 -7.26
CA SER A 9 30.37 65.48 -6.76
C SER A 9 29.35 64.57 -7.44
N GLY A 10 29.62 64.22 -8.69
CA GLY A 10 28.99 63.09 -9.36
C GLY A 10 29.50 61.79 -8.74
N ALA A 11 29.17 61.54 -7.47
CA ALA A 11 29.26 60.20 -6.92
C ALA A 11 28.22 59.39 -7.67
N ALA A 12 28.67 58.62 -8.67
CA ALA A 12 27.82 57.69 -9.39
C ALA A 12 27.07 56.83 -8.36
N GLU A 13 25.73 56.90 -8.35
CA GLU A 13 24.91 56.01 -7.54
C GLU A 13 25.34 54.57 -7.83
N ALA A 14 25.65 53.81 -6.77
CA ALA A 14 26.04 52.42 -6.92
C ALA A 14 24.92 51.67 -7.67
N PRO A 15 25.25 50.88 -8.71
CA PRO A 15 24.25 50.26 -9.55
C PRO A 15 23.30 49.40 -8.73
N LYS A 16 22.00 49.47 -9.02
CA LYS A 16 21.00 48.71 -8.28
C LYS A 16 21.26 47.22 -8.54
N LYS A 17 20.92 46.36 -7.57
CA LYS A 17 21.14 44.90 -7.68
C LYS A 17 20.55 44.29 -8.97
N LEU A 18 19.45 44.84 -9.46
CA LEU A 18 18.82 44.44 -10.71
C LEU A 18 19.65 44.82 -11.93
N ASP A 19 20.26 46.02 -11.94
CA ASP A 19 21.12 46.48 -13.05
C ASP A 19 22.38 45.61 -13.16
N LEU A 20 22.96 45.25 -12.01
CA LEU A 20 24.08 44.30 -11.92
C LEU A 20 23.68 42.91 -12.44
N ALA A 21 22.48 42.42 -12.08
CA ALA A 21 21.97 41.16 -12.57
C ALA A 21 21.73 41.16 -14.09
N PHE A 22 21.16 42.23 -14.65
CA PHE A 22 20.94 42.35 -16.08
C PHE A 22 22.25 42.48 -16.87
N ALA A 23 23.21 43.25 -16.36
CA ALA A 23 24.55 43.34 -16.96
C ALA A 23 25.22 41.96 -16.99
N TRP A 24 25.16 41.22 -15.88
CA TRP A 24 25.71 39.87 -15.80
C TRP A 24 25.01 38.89 -16.75
N ILE A 25 23.67 38.91 -16.82
CA ILE A 25 22.88 38.08 -17.76
C ILE A 25 23.25 38.39 -19.22
N LYS A 26 23.46 39.67 -19.56
CA LYS A 26 23.83 40.09 -20.92
C LYS A 26 25.22 39.58 -21.32
N GLU A 27 26.16 39.61 -20.38
CA GLU A 27 27.51 39.06 -20.54
C GLU A 27 27.49 37.52 -20.66
N HIS A 28 26.64 36.86 -19.87
CA HIS A 28 26.53 35.40 -19.78
C HIS A 28 25.32 34.83 -20.54
N ARG A 29 24.87 35.49 -21.61
CA ARG A 29 23.59 35.17 -22.28
C ARG A 29 23.50 33.72 -22.75
N GLU A 30 24.59 33.13 -23.26
CA GLU A 30 24.58 31.77 -23.81
C GLU A 30 24.41 30.71 -22.71
N THR A 31 25.07 30.89 -21.57
CA THR A 31 24.91 30.00 -20.42
C THR A 31 23.54 30.16 -19.76
N VAL A 32 23.01 31.39 -19.71
CA VAL A 32 21.66 31.65 -19.18
C VAL A 32 20.60 31.01 -20.07
N ILE A 33 20.67 31.20 -21.39
CA ILE A 33 19.74 30.60 -22.36
C ILE A 33 19.85 29.07 -22.31
N GLY A 34 21.06 28.51 -22.30
CA GLY A 34 21.27 27.07 -22.18
C GLY A 34 20.67 26.50 -20.88
N SER A 35 20.86 27.19 -19.75
CA SER A 35 20.30 26.78 -18.46
C SER A 35 18.78 26.84 -18.44
N LEU A 36 18.19 27.90 -19.02
CA LEU A 36 16.73 28.03 -19.16
C LEU A 36 16.15 26.95 -20.08
N ALA A 37 16.82 26.62 -21.18
CA ALA A 37 16.39 25.57 -22.09
C ALA A 37 16.38 24.19 -21.41
N VAL A 38 17.43 23.87 -20.65
CA VAL A 38 17.50 22.64 -19.85
C VAL A 38 16.38 22.61 -18.80
N PHE A 39 16.14 23.73 -18.11
CA PHE A 39 15.09 23.84 -17.11
C PHE A 39 13.69 23.66 -17.72
N CYS A 40 13.40 24.32 -18.84
CA CYS A 40 12.16 24.14 -19.59
C CYS A 40 11.99 22.69 -20.07
N GLY A 41 13.05 22.07 -20.59
CA GLY A 41 13.05 20.66 -20.97
C GLY A 41 12.72 19.74 -19.79
N ALA A 42 13.30 19.99 -18.62
CA ALA A 42 13.02 19.24 -17.39
C ALA A 42 11.57 19.40 -16.92
N ILE A 43 10.98 20.60 -17.05
CA ILE A 43 9.56 20.85 -16.75
C ILE A 43 8.66 20.08 -17.72
N ILE A 44 8.91 20.18 -19.02
CA ILE A 44 8.11 19.49 -20.04
C ILE A 44 8.18 17.97 -19.82
N PHE A 45 9.38 17.43 -19.59
CA PHE A 45 9.57 16.02 -19.29
C PHE A 45 8.83 15.61 -18.02
N SER A 46 8.92 16.42 -16.96
CA SER A 46 8.23 16.17 -15.69
C SER A 46 6.71 16.22 -15.84
N LEU A 47 6.15 17.16 -16.60
CA LEU A 47 4.72 17.25 -16.89
C LEU A 47 4.24 16.05 -17.70
N TRP A 48 4.94 15.70 -18.78
CA TRP A 48 4.63 14.51 -19.57
C TRP A 48 4.69 13.24 -18.73
N PHE A 49 5.72 13.09 -17.90
CA PHE A 49 5.90 11.96 -17.00
C PHE A 49 4.76 11.86 -15.99
N LEU A 50 4.38 12.97 -15.34
CA LEU A 50 3.28 12.98 -14.37
C LEU A 50 1.93 12.64 -15.02
N LEU A 51 1.63 13.20 -16.20
CA LEU A 51 0.38 12.93 -16.93
C LEU A 51 0.31 11.48 -17.42
N HIS A 52 1.41 10.95 -17.98
CA HIS A 52 1.43 9.57 -18.46
C HIS A 52 1.26 8.54 -17.33
N TYR A 53 1.90 8.78 -16.18
CA TYR A 53 1.72 7.91 -15.00
C TYR A 53 0.32 8.04 -14.37
N SER A 54 -0.33 9.21 -14.44
CA SER A 54 -1.72 9.34 -14.00
C SER A 54 -2.67 8.56 -14.89
N ASP A 55 -2.51 8.60 -16.22
CA ASP A 55 -3.36 7.88 -17.17
C ASP A 55 -3.27 6.37 -16.97
N LEU A 56 -2.06 5.85 -16.77
CA LEU A 56 -1.83 4.42 -16.50
C LEU A 56 -2.49 3.98 -15.19
N ARG A 57 -2.37 4.81 -14.14
CA ARG A 57 -3.00 4.53 -12.85
C ARG A 57 -4.53 4.57 -12.96
N GLU A 58 -5.09 5.57 -13.61
CA GLU A 58 -6.54 5.72 -13.80
C GLU A 58 -7.12 4.55 -14.60
N ALA A 59 -6.48 4.16 -15.70
CA ALA A 59 -6.86 2.99 -16.47
C ALA A 59 -6.83 1.71 -15.63
N ALA A 60 -5.80 1.51 -14.79
CA ALA A 60 -5.71 0.36 -13.91
C ALA A 60 -6.86 0.28 -12.90
N TRP A 61 -7.22 1.42 -12.28
CA TRP A 61 -8.32 1.48 -11.32
C TRP A 61 -9.69 1.30 -11.98
N LYS A 62 -9.89 1.87 -13.18
CA LYS A 62 -11.10 1.64 -13.97
C LYS A 62 -11.27 0.16 -14.33
N ASN A 63 -10.20 -0.49 -14.78
CA ASN A 63 -10.23 -1.91 -15.12
C ASN A 63 -10.49 -2.78 -13.89
N LEU A 64 -9.91 -2.42 -12.74
CA LEU A 64 -10.19 -3.09 -11.47
C LEU A 64 -11.66 -2.96 -11.09
N PHE A 65 -12.25 -1.77 -11.21
CA PHE A 65 -13.65 -1.54 -10.92
C PHE A 65 -14.57 -2.41 -11.81
N ILE A 66 -14.29 -2.46 -13.12
CA ILE A 66 -15.02 -3.32 -14.06
C ILE A 66 -14.91 -4.78 -13.63
N ALA A 67 -13.70 -5.25 -13.33
CA ALA A 67 -13.48 -6.64 -12.89
C ALA A 67 -14.22 -6.99 -11.60
N GLN A 68 -14.23 -6.07 -10.64
CA GLN A 68 -15.00 -6.23 -9.40
C GLN A 68 -16.49 -6.34 -9.70
N GLN A 69 -17.04 -5.43 -10.52
CA GLN A 69 -18.45 -5.45 -10.89
C GLN A 69 -18.83 -6.75 -11.61
N THR A 70 -18.03 -7.18 -12.58
CA THR A 70 -18.22 -8.44 -13.30
C THR A 70 -18.22 -9.65 -12.34
N GLY A 71 -17.29 -9.68 -11.38
CA GLY A 71 -17.22 -10.76 -10.39
C GLY A 71 -18.39 -10.74 -9.39
N TYR A 72 -18.83 -9.56 -8.94
CA TYR A 72 -20.00 -9.43 -8.06
C TYR A 72 -21.32 -9.80 -8.74
N MET A 73 -21.39 -9.69 -10.08
CA MET A 73 -22.49 -10.25 -10.88
C MET A 73 -22.41 -11.78 -11.03
N GLY A 74 -21.41 -12.43 -10.42
CA GLY A 74 -21.22 -13.88 -10.45
C GLY A 74 -20.40 -14.38 -11.65
N ASN A 75 -19.97 -13.50 -12.56
CA ASN A 75 -19.15 -13.89 -13.69
C ASN A 75 -17.65 -13.97 -13.30
N PHE A 76 -17.33 -14.95 -12.46
CA PHE A 76 -15.97 -15.11 -11.92
C PHE A 76 -14.91 -15.44 -12.97
N SER A 77 -15.29 -16.14 -14.05
CA SER A 77 -14.37 -16.48 -15.13
C SER A 77 -13.90 -15.24 -15.89
N GLU A 78 -14.84 -14.37 -16.26
CA GLU A 78 -14.50 -13.12 -16.95
C GLU A 78 -13.76 -12.14 -16.03
N ALA A 79 -14.22 -12.03 -14.77
CA ALA A 79 -13.52 -11.23 -13.77
C ALA A 79 -12.06 -11.70 -13.59
N ALA A 80 -11.80 -13.01 -13.55
CA ALA A 80 -10.45 -13.54 -13.45
C ALA A 80 -9.57 -13.12 -14.63
N LYS A 81 -10.07 -13.19 -15.87
CA LYS A 81 -9.33 -12.72 -17.06
C LYS A 81 -9.01 -11.23 -16.99
N GLN A 82 -9.97 -10.41 -16.54
CA GLN A 82 -9.78 -8.98 -16.40
C GLN A 82 -8.73 -8.66 -15.32
N LEU A 83 -8.75 -9.39 -14.20
CA LEU A 83 -7.76 -9.26 -13.13
C LEU A 83 -6.36 -9.74 -13.57
N ASP A 84 -6.28 -10.79 -14.39
CA ASP A 84 -5.03 -11.26 -15.01
C ASP A 84 -4.44 -10.21 -15.96
N ALA A 85 -5.28 -9.57 -16.77
CA ALA A 85 -4.85 -8.46 -17.63
C ALA A 85 -4.30 -7.29 -16.81
N ILE A 86 -4.84 -7.03 -15.61
CA ILE A 86 -4.28 -6.02 -14.70
C ILE A 86 -2.93 -6.47 -14.13
N GLY A 87 -2.82 -7.74 -13.75
CA GLY A 87 -1.57 -8.36 -13.33
C GLY A 87 -0.46 -8.23 -14.37
N ALA A 88 -0.79 -8.39 -15.66
CA ALA A 88 0.16 -8.29 -16.76
C ALA A 88 0.54 -6.83 -17.10
N ASN A 89 -0.46 -5.95 -17.25
CA ASN A 89 -0.26 -4.63 -17.85
C ASN A 89 -0.07 -3.50 -16.83
N TYR A 90 -0.54 -3.66 -15.59
CA TYR A 90 -0.54 -2.61 -14.57
C TYR A 90 0.20 -3.04 -13.30
N SER A 91 1.13 -3.98 -13.40
CA SER A 91 1.84 -4.57 -12.26
C SER A 91 2.65 -3.57 -11.42
N ASN A 92 3.00 -2.42 -12.00
CA ASN A 92 3.76 -1.35 -11.32
C ASN A 92 2.86 -0.25 -10.75
N THR A 93 1.53 -0.38 -10.89
CA THR A 93 0.56 0.57 -10.34
C THR A 93 0.11 0.16 -8.95
N SER A 94 -0.47 1.09 -8.19
CA SER A 94 -1.09 0.78 -6.89
C SER A 94 -2.26 -0.20 -7.00
N ALA A 95 -2.92 -0.29 -8.16
CA ALA A 95 -4.08 -1.14 -8.38
C ALA A 95 -3.72 -2.64 -8.43
N TYR A 96 -2.47 -2.98 -8.74
CA TYR A 96 -2.01 -4.37 -8.83
C TYR A 96 -2.34 -5.17 -7.58
N GLY A 97 -1.97 -4.67 -6.40
CA GLY A 97 -2.21 -5.37 -5.14
C GLY A 97 -3.69 -5.62 -4.89
N PHE A 98 -4.54 -4.63 -5.21
CA PHE A 98 -5.99 -4.75 -5.06
C PHE A 98 -6.60 -5.74 -6.06
N ALA A 99 -6.07 -5.80 -7.28
CA ALA A 99 -6.49 -6.79 -8.27
C ALA A 99 -6.18 -8.22 -7.81
N MET A 100 -4.96 -8.47 -7.30
CA MET A 100 -4.58 -9.78 -6.77
C MET A 100 -5.40 -10.15 -5.53
N LEU A 101 -5.65 -9.21 -4.61
CA LEU A 101 -6.58 -9.43 -3.49
C LEU A 101 -7.99 -9.80 -3.98
N THR A 102 -8.54 -9.02 -4.91
CA THR A 102 -9.89 -9.25 -5.46
C THR A 102 -9.98 -10.63 -6.12
N LYS A 103 -8.95 -11.02 -6.89
CA LYS A 103 -8.89 -12.34 -7.52
C LYS A 103 -8.83 -13.44 -6.46
N GLY A 104 -8.01 -13.25 -5.43
CA GLY A 104 -7.95 -14.14 -4.27
C GLY A 104 -9.30 -14.29 -3.58
N ASP A 105 -10.03 -13.19 -3.36
CA ASP A 105 -11.35 -13.19 -2.72
C ASP A 105 -12.37 -13.98 -3.57
N PHE A 106 -12.38 -13.78 -4.89
CA PHE A 106 -13.25 -14.53 -5.80
C PHE A 106 -12.90 -16.01 -5.86
N LEU A 107 -11.62 -16.37 -5.85
CA LEU A 107 -11.18 -17.77 -5.79
C LEU A 107 -11.55 -18.40 -4.45
N PHE A 108 -11.39 -17.68 -3.35
CA PHE A 108 -11.75 -18.14 -2.01
C PHE A 108 -13.26 -18.44 -1.91
N ARG A 109 -14.12 -17.56 -2.45
CA ARG A 109 -15.58 -17.79 -2.52
C ARG A 109 -15.97 -19.02 -3.34
N GLN A 110 -15.12 -19.43 -4.28
CA GLN A 110 -15.29 -20.65 -5.09
C GLN A 110 -14.66 -21.89 -4.44
N ASN A 111 -14.23 -21.81 -3.18
CA ASN A 111 -13.48 -22.85 -2.46
C ASN A 111 -12.13 -23.22 -3.09
N LYS A 112 -11.61 -22.40 -4.00
CA LYS A 112 -10.30 -22.58 -4.65
C LYS A 112 -9.18 -22.03 -3.75
N PHE A 113 -9.07 -22.59 -2.55
CA PHE A 113 -8.25 -22.01 -1.48
C PHE A 113 -6.75 -21.94 -1.79
N ARG A 114 -6.20 -22.94 -2.48
CA ARG A 114 -4.78 -22.95 -2.87
C ARG A 114 -4.46 -21.88 -3.92
N GLU A 115 -5.35 -21.71 -4.90
CA GLU A 115 -5.22 -20.66 -5.92
C GLU A 115 -5.36 -19.28 -5.25
N ALA A 116 -6.34 -19.11 -4.35
CA ALA A 116 -6.52 -17.88 -3.59
C ALA A 116 -5.27 -17.51 -2.76
N ALA A 117 -4.63 -18.49 -2.13
CA ALA A 117 -3.37 -18.30 -1.42
C ALA A 117 -2.26 -17.79 -2.35
N GLY A 118 -2.19 -18.27 -3.60
CA GLY A 118 -1.25 -17.76 -4.60
C GLY A 118 -1.44 -16.26 -4.85
N GLU A 119 -2.69 -15.84 -5.05
CA GLU A 119 -3.01 -14.43 -5.34
C GLU A 119 -2.78 -13.51 -4.13
N TYR A 120 -3.15 -13.95 -2.92
CA TYR A 120 -2.86 -13.20 -1.70
C TYR A 120 -1.35 -13.07 -1.44
N ALA A 121 -0.56 -14.11 -1.74
CA ALA A 121 0.90 -14.03 -1.65
C ALA A 121 1.49 -13.02 -2.65
N ALA A 122 0.96 -12.96 -3.87
CA ALA A 122 1.34 -11.95 -4.86
C ALA A 122 1.01 -10.53 -4.38
N ALA A 123 -0.18 -10.33 -3.81
CA ALA A 123 -0.59 -9.06 -3.19
C ALA A 123 0.31 -8.67 -2.01
N ALA A 124 0.65 -9.61 -1.12
CA ALA A 124 1.52 -9.34 0.02
C ALA A 124 2.95 -8.93 -0.40
N LYS A 125 3.47 -9.54 -1.48
CA LYS A 125 4.82 -9.30 -1.97
C LYS A 125 4.97 -7.95 -2.69
N LYS A 126 4.08 -7.64 -3.64
CA LYS A 126 4.22 -6.47 -4.53
C LYS A 126 3.15 -5.40 -4.33
N GLY A 127 2.09 -5.68 -3.56
CA GLY A 127 1.05 -4.70 -3.25
C GLY A 127 1.55 -3.51 -2.43
N ALA A 128 0.74 -2.45 -2.46
CA ALA A 128 0.97 -1.23 -1.68
C ALA A 128 1.10 -1.54 -0.18
N LYS A 129 1.94 -0.79 0.55
CA LYS A 129 2.28 -1.09 1.95
C LYS A 129 1.06 -1.19 2.87
N ASN A 130 0.09 -0.30 2.69
CA ASN A 130 -1.17 -0.29 3.44
C ASN A 130 -2.07 -1.50 3.15
N LEU A 131 -1.84 -2.20 2.03
CA LEU A 131 -2.60 -3.38 1.63
C LEU A 131 -2.01 -4.69 2.18
N ARG A 132 -0.71 -4.68 2.50
CA ARG A 132 0.03 -5.87 2.94
C ARG A 132 -0.57 -6.55 4.18
N PRO A 133 -1.04 -5.84 5.23
CA PRO A 133 -1.68 -6.50 6.37
C PRO A 133 -2.87 -7.36 5.93
N PHE A 134 -3.75 -6.83 5.09
CA PHE A 134 -4.91 -7.55 4.56
C PHE A 134 -4.50 -8.77 3.74
N ALA A 135 -3.49 -8.62 2.87
CA ALA A 135 -3.00 -9.71 2.04
C ALA A 135 -2.35 -10.85 2.84
N VAL A 136 -1.52 -10.53 3.84
CA VAL A 136 -0.89 -11.53 4.71
C VAL A 136 -1.95 -12.26 5.55
N TYR A 137 -2.91 -11.52 6.10
CA TYR A 137 -3.99 -12.14 6.87
C TYR A 137 -4.87 -13.06 6.00
N ASN A 138 -5.30 -12.59 4.83
CA ASN A 138 -6.10 -13.38 3.91
C ASN A 138 -5.33 -14.58 3.34
N LEU A 139 -4.01 -14.47 3.16
CA LEU A 139 -3.15 -15.61 2.84
C LEU A 139 -3.19 -16.69 3.94
N GLY A 140 -3.11 -16.27 5.21
CA GLY A 140 -3.30 -17.17 6.35
C GLY A 140 -4.66 -17.88 6.30
N LYS A 141 -5.75 -17.14 6.07
CA LYS A 141 -7.10 -17.71 5.93
C LYS A 141 -7.22 -18.70 4.77
N ALA A 142 -6.64 -18.38 3.62
CA ALA A 142 -6.64 -19.26 2.46
C ALA A 142 -5.89 -20.57 2.72
N ARG A 143 -4.73 -20.49 3.39
CA ARG A 143 -3.98 -21.68 3.80
C ARG A 143 -4.74 -22.54 4.81
N GLU A 144 -5.36 -21.90 5.80
CA GLU A 144 -6.19 -22.59 6.81
C GLU A 144 -7.34 -23.35 6.12
N ALA A 145 -8.07 -22.68 5.23
CA ALA A 145 -9.14 -23.31 4.46
C ALA A 145 -8.66 -24.41 3.50
N ALA A 146 -7.42 -24.30 2.99
CA ALA A 146 -6.75 -25.34 2.22
C ALA A 146 -6.20 -26.51 3.08
N SER A 147 -6.47 -26.51 4.39
CA SER A 147 -5.91 -27.45 5.38
C SER A 147 -4.39 -27.40 5.55
N ASP A 148 -3.73 -26.36 5.03
CA ASP A 148 -2.33 -26.05 5.31
C ASP A 148 -2.22 -25.28 6.63
N LEU A 149 -2.42 -26.00 7.74
CA LEU A 149 -2.46 -25.41 9.08
C LEU A 149 -1.10 -24.84 9.49
N ALA A 150 0.01 -25.52 9.15
CA ALA A 150 1.35 -25.03 9.44
C ALA A 150 1.64 -23.72 8.68
N GLY A 151 1.30 -23.68 7.39
CA GLY A 151 1.43 -22.47 6.60
C GLY A 151 0.51 -21.34 7.07
N ALA A 152 -0.71 -21.64 7.53
CA ALA A 152 -1.62 -20.64 8.10
C ALA A 152 -1.07 -20.03 9.41
N GLN A 153 -0.61 -20.89 10.34
CA GLN A 153 0.01 -20.45 11.59
C GLN A 153 1.22 -19.55 11.35
N ALA A 154 2.08 -19.88 10.37
CA ALA A 154 3.20 -19.04 9.99
C ALA A 154 2.72 -17.64 9.54
N GLN A 155 1.71 -17.57 8.68
CA GLN A 155 1.21 -16.29 8.17
C GLN A 155 0.53 -15.43 9.22
N TYR A 156 -0.23 -16.03 10.14
CA TYR A 156 -0.80 -15.27 11.26
C TYR A 156 0.28 -14.76 12.22
N LYS A 157 1.35 -15.53 12.46
CA LYS A 157 2.50 -15.07 13.24
C LYS A 157 3.24 -13.92 12.54
N ASP A 158 3.48 -14.04 11.23
CA ASP A 158 4.10 -12.98 10.42
C ASP A 158 3.28 -11.69 10.49
N PHE A 159 1.94 -11.80 10.40
CA PHE A 159 1.03 -10.67 10.58
C PHE A 159 1.20 -10.01 11.95
N LEU A 160 1.15 -10.80 13.03
CA LEU A 160 1.21 -10.29 14.39
C LEU A 160 2.58 -9.69 14.75
N ALA A 161 3.66 -10.19 14.13
CA ALA A 161 5.00 -9.65 14.30
C ALA A 161 5.18 -8.34 13.52
N ALA A 162 4.67 -8.25 12.29
CA ALA A 162 4.82 -7.08 11.44
C ALA A 162 3.82 -5.96 11.77
N TYR A 163 2.64 -6.30 12.29
CA TYR A 163 1.51 -5.38 12.49
C TYR A 163 0.84 -5.55 13.88
N PRO A 164 1.60 -5.48 14.99
CA PRO A 164 1.07 -5.75 16.32
C PRO A 164 -0.06 -4.80 16.75
N ASP A 165 -0.02 -3.54 16.29
CA ASP A 165 -1.01 -2.51 16.65
C ASP A 165 -2.14 -2.37 15.61
N HIS A 166 -2.21 -3.26 14.61
CA HIS A 166 -3.24 -3.19 13.59
C HIS A 166 -4.60 -3.60 14.16
N PHE A 167 -5.69 -2.99 13.69
CA PHE A 167 -7.04 -3.26 14.21
C PHE A 167 -7.48 -4.73 14.04
N MET A 168 -6.83 -5.48 13.16
CA MET A 168 -7.06 -6.92 12.95
C MET A 168 -6.16 -7.83 13.81
N ALA A 169 -5.25 -7.28 14.62
CA ALA A 169 -4.39 -8.09 15.49
C ALA A 169 -5.18 -9.00 16.47
N PRO A 170 -6.29 -8.55 17.11
CA PRO A 170 -7.12 -9.44 17.93
C PRO A 170 -7.70 -10.60 17.11
N GLU A 171 -8.17 -10.32 15.89
CA GLU A 171 -8.70 -11.32 14.97
C GLU A 171 -7.60 -12.30 14.51
N ALA A 172 -6.40 -11.82 14.19
CA ALA A 172 -5.26 -12.63 13.80
C ALA A 172 -4.78 -13.56 14.92
N HIS A 173 -4.78 -13.08 16.17
CA HIS A 173 -4.55 -13.96 17.33
C HIS A 173 -5.64 -15.03 17.45
N SER A 174 -6.91 -14.67 17.28
CA SER A 174 -8.00 -15.65 17.33
C SER A 174 -7.90 -16.69 16.21
N ALA A 175 -7.52 -16.27 15.00
CA ALA A 175 -7.30 -17.16 13.87
C ALA A 175 -6.09 -18.08 14.11
N LEU A 176 -5.01 -17.57 14.69
CA LEU A 176 -3.86 -18.37 15.09
C LEU A 176 -4.23 -19.41 16.16
N ALA A 177 -4.99 -19.03 17.18
CA ALA A 177 -5.46 -19.96 18.22
C ALA A 177 -6.34 -21.07 17.62
N ARG A 178 -7.26 -20.72 16.72
CA ARG A 178 -8.09 -21.70 15.99
C ARG A 178 -7.25 -22.62 15.12
N ALA A 179 -6.25 -22.10 14.41
CA ALA A 179 -5.34 -22.91 13.61
C ALA A 179 -4.53 -23.90 14.46
N TYR A 180 -4.20 -23.55 15.71
CA TYR A 180 -3.60 -24.47 16.67
C TYR A 180 -4.58 -25.55 17.15
N GLU A 181 -5.84 -25.21 17.43
CA GLU A 181 -6.88 -26.21 17.77
C GLU A 181 -7.06 -27.25 16.65
N LEU A 182 -7.18 -26.77 15.40
CA LEU A 182 -7.31 -27.62 14.22
C LEU A 182 -6.09 -28.53 14.03
N ALA A 183 -4.90 -28.04 14.40
CA ALA A 183 -3.65 -28.79 14.36
C ALA A 183 -3.47 -29.72 15.56
N ARG A 184 -4.49 -29.90 16.41
CA ARG A 184 -4.45 -30.70 17.64
C ARG A 184 -3.37 -30.24 18.62
N ASN A 185 -3.14 -28.93 18.67
CA ASN A 185 -2.19 -28.31 19.57
C ASN A 185 -2.89 -27.38 20.60
N PRO A 186 -3.55 -27.94 21.62
CA PRO A 186 -4.35 -27.16 22.56
C PRO A 186 -3.53 -26.28 23.50
N ALA A 187 -2.25 -26.60 23.74
CA ALA A 187 -1.39 -25.81 24.62
C ALA A 187 -1.11 -24.43 24.00
N GLU A 188 -0.65 -24.39 22.74
CA GLU A 188 -0.41 -23.15 22.02
C GLU A 188 -1.70 -22.38 21.71
N ALA A 189 -2.82 -23.09 21.47
CA ALA A 189 -4.12 -22.46 21.35
C ALA A 189 -4.49 -21.70 22.63
N LYS A 190 -4.37 -22.37 23.79
CA LYS A 190 -4.63 -21.78 25.12
C LYS A 190 -3.78 -20.54 25.36
N THR A 191 -2.45 -20.63 25.17
CA THR A 191 -1.55 -19.49 25.32
C THR A 191 -1.92 -18.33 24.39
N THR A 192 -2.39 -18.63 23.18
CA THR A 192 -2.81 -17.59 22.24
C THR A 192 -4.11 -16.92 22.68
N TYR A 193 -5.08 -17.66 23.21
CA TYR A 193 -6.30 -17.08 23.78
C TYR A 193 -6.01 -16.22 25.02
N GLU A 194 -5.10 -16.66 25.91
CA GLU A 194 -4.67 -15.87 27.07
C GLU A 194 -4.09 -14.51 26.64
N LYS A 195 -3.30 -14.48 25.56
CA LYS A 195 -2.80 -13.22 24.99
C LYS A 195 -3.93 -12.31 24.52
N ILE A 196 -5.00 -12.85 23.92
CA ILE A 196 -6.14 -12.02 23.48
C ILE A 196 -6.81 -11.36 24.70
N VAL A 197 -7.03 -12.13 25.77
CA VAL A 197 -7.64 -11.62 27.00
C VAL A 197 -6.78 -10.53 27.65
N LEU A 198 -5.46 -10.69 27.62
CA LEU A 198 -4.52 -9.73 28.20
C LEU A 198 -4.38 -8.46 27.35
N LEU A 199 -4.23 -8.60 26.04
CA LEU A 199 -3.89 -7.50 25.13
C LEU A 199 -5.13 -6.72 24.66
N TYR A 200 -6.29 -7.38 24.58
CA TYR A 200 -7.51 -6.80 24.00
C TYR A 200 -8.75 -6.98 24.90
N PRO A 201 -8.67 -6.68 26.21
CA PRO A 201 -9.66 -7.07 27.21
C PRO A 201 -11.10 -6.58 26.93
N GLU A 202 -11.23 -5.42 26.28
CA GLU A 202 -12.51 -4.77 25.98
C GLU A 202 -13.12 -5.15 24.62
N THR A 203 -12.54 -6.13 23.92
CA THR A 203 -13.00 -6.56 22.59
C THR A 203 -13.89 -7.80 22.64
N SER A 204 -14.75 -7.98 21.64
CA SER A 204 -15.52 -9.22 21.46
C SER A 204 -14.61 -10.45 21.30
N TRP A 205 -13.39 -10.26 20.79
CA TRP A 205 -12.36 -11.30 20.69
C TRP A 205 -11.91 -11.80 22.07
N ALA A 206 -11.74 -10.93 23.06
CA ALA A 206 -11.43 -11.35 24.43
C ALA A 206 -12.59 -12.11 25.08
N ALA A 207 -13.84 -11.71 24.83
CA ALA A 207 -15.00 -12.48 25.28
C ALA A 207 -15.02 -13.90 24.67
N GLY A 208 -14.77 -14.01 23.36
CA GLY A 208 -14.64 -15.30 22.68
C GLY A 208 -13.48 -16.15 23.20
N ALA A 209 -12.33 -15.53 23.45
CA ALA A 209 -11.16 -16.20 24.02
C ALA A 209 -11.42 -16.74 25.45
N LYS A 210 -12.09 -15.96 26.32
CA LYS A 210 -12.50 -16.42 27.65
C LYS A 210 -13.42 -17.64 27.58
N ALA A 211 -14.38 -17.64 26.64
CA ALA A 211 -15.26 -18.79 26.44
C ALA A 211 -14.47 -20.05 26.04
N LYS A 212 -13.46 -19.91 25.19
CA LYS A 212 -12.56 -21.01 24.78
C LYS A 212 -11.63 -21.52 25.90
N LEU A 213 -11.29 -20.66 26.87
CA LEU A 213 -10.45 -21.01 28.01
C LEU A 213 -11.22 -21.69 29.14
N THR A 214 -12.55 -21.57 29.16
CA THR A 214 -13.38 -22.16 30.20
C THR A 214 -13.74 -23.60 29.82
N PRO A 215 -13.50 -24.61 30.68
CA PRO A 215 -13.89 -25.98 30.37
C PRO A 215 -15.42 -26.07 30.21
N GLU A 216 -15.90 -26.70 29.13
CA GLU A 216 -17.31 -27.02 28.96
C GLU A 216 -17.75 -27.92 30.12
N VAL A 217 -18.61 -27.39 31.01
CA VAL A 217 -19.32 -28.22 31.98
C VAL A 217 -20.35 -29.03 31.18
N LYS A 218 -19.98 -30.23 30.75
CA LYS A 218 -20.92 -31.20 30.20
C LYS A 218 -21.97 -31.49 31.28
N LYS A 219 -23.21 -31.06 31.04
CA LYS A 219 -24.38 -31.52 31.80
C LYS A 219 -24.75 -32.94 31.39
#